data_AF-A0A3A5VXJ1-F1
#
_entry.id   AF-A0A3A5VXJ1-F1
#
_cell.length_a   1.000
_cell.length_b   1.000
_cell.length_c   1.000
_cell.angle_alpha   90.00
_cell.angle_beta   90.00
_cell.angle_gamma   90.00
#
_symmetry.space_group_name_H-M   'P 1'
#
loop_
_entity.id
_entity.type
_entity.pdbx_description
1 polymer ?
#
loop_
_entity_poly.entity_id
_entity_poly.type
_entity_poly.pdbx_seq_one_letter_code
_entity_poly.pdbx_strand_id
1 'polypeptide(L)'
;KAIEESRKVLAQAGGDDDEVRMITATGYLATRRLDAAREALRGLQQPEGYDEPEILAFITEWMDPWNGTVDEDDIWDWENNSTIDHLNEQMRMLRYWTPKHSEDSVEHSDRLSMIAKLSSVASLRMQRRHDEALQLALEAVKFDPLGVRPRIAVALCLIDKGNWHQAMEVYQELKESDINDPRVIALSVLLGNEADVEHIEVSLAVEKGKNVRKWLDEAPVNAVAGLGIKGGMDEAINANIMICAHESVRRSMTPRYSPSIFHYIIQFVLLPPIFIVSAIAMSGYSGQVQGIVTGVVLFMLQFGFARFRRQQGRQIKHRDQRTLVDYARMMKRFKVNPNSGNIPIGTHLLLSGILVTVNGVVLDVGMPGWLTHRLPKDADKTIRSRLKRNALSISKNKPAKLNPLTKGWWRKRPKEDESEIPILEQLIGPVAYRGRQTMLMKKTTGFRQAPTGKLNLNPVGSHDFKGRNVPRNTRTSERSARTGPNRPSRRP
;
A
#
# COMPACT_ATOMS: atom_id res chain seq x y z
N LYS A 1 -15.25 -8.10 -7.65
CA LYS A 1 -16.05 -8.45 -6.45
C LYS A 1 -16.50 -7.24 -5.63
N ALA A 2 -15.65 -6.59 -4.82
CA ALA A 2 -16.11 -5.50 -3.92
C ALA A 2 -16.84 -4.37 -4.66
N ILE A 3 -16.26 -3.86 -5.76
CA ILE A 3 -16.88 -2.85 -6.63
C ILE A 3 -18.25 -3.31 -7.16
N GLU A 4 -18.40 -4.58 -7.53
CA GLU A 4 -19.64 -5.11 -8.09
C GLU A 4 -20.72 -5.25 -7.01
N GLU A 5 -20.37 -5.73 -5.83
CA GLU A 5 -21.29 -5.80 -4.69
C GLU A 5 -21.71 -4.40 -4.24
N SER A 6 -20.77 -3.45 -4.13
CA SER A 6 -21.10 -2.05 -3.84
C SER A 6 -22.06 -1.46 -4.87
N ARG A 7 -21.86 -1.70 -6.17
CA ARG A 7 -22.79 -1.24 -7.20
C ARG A 7 -24.18 -1.86 -7.07
N LYS A 8 -24.29 -3.13 -6.69
CA LYS A 8 -25.59 -3.79 -6.44
C LYS A 8 -26.31 -3.14 -5.27
N VAL A 9 -25.60 -2.89 -4.17
CA VAL A 9 -26.16 -2.20 -2.99
C VAL A 9 -26.58 -0.78 -3.36
N LEU A 10 -25.74 -0.05 -4.10
CA LEU A 10 -26.05 1.31 -4.55
C LEU A 10 -27.31 1.36 -5.43
N ALA A 11 -27.46 0.38 -6.33
CA ALA A 11 -28.65 0.26 -7.16
C ALA A 11 -29.91 -0.04 -6.33
N GLN A 12 -29.79 -0.86 -5.29
CA GLN A 12 -30.89 -1.14 -4.35
C GLN A 12 -31.25 0.09 -3.50
N ALA A 13 -30.27 0.92 -3.16
CA ALA A 13 -30.45 2.17 -2.41
C ALA A 13 -30.91 3.35 -3.29
N GLY A 14 -31.21 3.13 -4.57
CA GLY A 14 -31.66 4.20 -5.48
C GLY A 14 -30.56 5.21 -5.85
N GLY A 15 -29.29 4.88 -5.60
CA GLY A 15 -28.13 5.74 -5.89
C GLY A 15 -27.74 6.71 -4.77
N ASP A 16 -28.46 6.71 -3.65
CA ASP A 16 -28.32 7.69 -2.56
C ASP A 16 -27.65 7.08 -1.31
N ASP A 17 -26.46 6.51 -1.50
CA ASP A 17 -25.64 5.96 -0.40
C ASP A 17 -24.18 6.39 -0.55
N ASP A 18 -23.79 7.38 0.25
CA ASP A 18 -22.45 7.99 0.23
C ASP A 18 -21.35 6.99 0.65
N GLU A 19 -21.62 6.10 1.62
CA GLU A 19 -20.66 5.10 2.07
C GLU A 19 -20.35 4.11 0.96
N VAL A 20 -21.39 3.63 0.28
CA VAL A 20 -21.25 2.70 -0.85
C VAL A 20 -20.53 3.36 -2.03
N ARG A 21 -20.78 4.65 -2.27
CA ARG A 21 -20.05 5.42 -3.29
C ARG A 21 -18.57 5.59 -2.94
N MET A 22 -18.24 5.87 -1.68
CA MET A 22 -16.85 5.93 -1.21
C MET A 22 -16.15 4.57 -1.34
N ILE A 23 -16.78 3.46 -0.94
CA ILE A 23 -16.20 2.11 -1.13
C ILE A 23 -15.95 1.83 -2.62
N THR A 24 -16.90 2.22 -3.48
CA THR A 24 -16.76 2.09 -4.94
C THR A 24 -15.58 2.91 -5.46
N ALA A 25 -15.42 4.15 -4.99
CA ALA A 25 -14.29 5.01 -5.34
C ALA A 25 -12.95 4.43 -4.87
N THR A 26 -12.87 3.93 -3.64
CA THR A 26 -11.68 3.26 -3.11
C THR A 26 -11.32 2.02 -3.94
N GLY A 27 -12.32 1.24 -4.37
CA GLY A 27 -12.11 0.12 -5.28
C GLY A 27 -11.53 0.55 -6.64
N TYR A 28 -12.01 1.65 -7.21
CA TYR A 28 -11.44 2.22 -8.44
C TYR A 28 -10.01 2.75 -8.24
N LEU A 29 -9.72 3.38 -7.10
CA LEU A 29 -8.37 3.82 -6.74
C LEU A 29 -7.41 2.62 -6.69
N ALA A 30 -7.81 1.56 -5.98
CA ALA A 30 -7.05 0.32 -5.88
C ALA A 30 -6.80 -0.31 -7.27
N THR A 31 -7.77 -0.25 -8.18
CA THR A 31 -7.68 -0.78 -9.56
C THR A 31 -7.17 0.22 -10.60
N ARG A 32 -6.67 1.38 -10.16
CA ARG A 32 -6.00 2.40 -11.01
C ARG A 32 -6.93 3.06 -12.03
N ARG A 33 -8.22 3.15 -11.73
CA ARG A 33 -9.26 3.80 -12.54
C ARG A 33 -9.62 5.16 -11.94
N LEU A 34 -8.67 6.09 -11.94
CA LEU A 34 -8.82 7.37 -11.23
C LEU A 34 -10.02 8.20 -11.74
N ASP A 35 -10.28 8.21 -13.04
CA ASP A 35 -11.43 8.93 -13.61
C ASP A 35 -12.78 8.41 -13.08
N ALA A 36 -12.90 7.09 -12.92
CA ALA A 36 -14.10 6.48 -12.35
C ALA A 36 -14.22 6.73 -10.84
N ALA A 37 -13.09 6.85 -10.13
CA ALA A 37 -13.07 7.25 -8.73
C ALA A 37 -13.56 8.70 -8.56
N ARG A 38 -13.08 9.64 -9.40
CA ARG A 38 -13.55 11.03 -9.43
C ARG A 38 -15.06 11.11 -9.66
N GLU A 39 -15.56 10.37 -10.64
CA GLU A 39 -16.99 10.32 -10.94
C GLU A 39 -17.81 9.77 -9.76
N ALA A 40 -17.33 8.70 -9.11
CA ALA A 40 -18.00 8.12 -7.95
C ALA A 40 -18.08 9.08 -6.77
N LEU A 41 -17.06 9.91 -6.56
CA LEU A 41 -17.01 10.91 -5.47
C LEU A 41 -17.73 12.23 -5.80
N ARG A 42 -18.07 12.48 -7.08
CA ARG A 42 -18.62 13.76 -7.54
C ARG A 42 -19.97 14.06 -6.89
N GLY A 43 -20.07 15.20 -6.21
CA GLY A 43 -21.34 15.65 -5.63
C GLY A 43 -21.79 14.88 -4.40
N LEU A 44 -20.89 14.17 -3.72
CA LEU A 44 -21.11 13.73 -2.34
C LEU A 44 -21.30 14.99 -1.47
N GLN A 45 -22.47 15.11 -0.84
CA GLN A 45 -22.75 16.21 0.07
C GLN A 45 -22.15 15.89 1.44
N GLN A 46 -21.50 16.88 2.05
CA GLN A 46 -20.81 16.68 3.31
C GLN A 46 -21.63 17.23 4.46
N PRO A 47 -21.98 16.41 5.46
CA PRO A 47 -22.28 16.93 6.79
C PRO A 47 -21.05 17.66 7.34
N GLU A 48 -21.24 18.76 8.06
CA GLU A 48 -20.11 19.48 8.67
C GLU A 48 -19.28 18.56 9.59
N GLY A 49 -17.96 18.54 9.38
CA GLY A 49 -17.01 17.74 10.16
C GLY A 49 -16.87 16.27 9.72
N TYR A 50 -17.31 15.94 8.50
CA TYR A 50 -17.09 14.64 7.87
C TYR A 50 -16.13 14.74 6.67
N ASP A 51 -14.86 14.51 6.94
CA ASP A 51 -13.76 14.82 6.02
C ASP A 51 -13.39 13.66 5.06
N GLU A 52 -13.84 12.43 5.34
CA GLU A 52 -13.45 11.23 4.56
C GLU A 52 -13.72 11.38 3.04
N PRO A 53 -14.86 11.94 2.57
CA PRO A 53 -15.08 12.15 1.13
C PRO A 53 -14.07 13.11 0.49
N GLU A 54 -13.71 14.20 1.19
CA GLU A 54 -12.73 15.18 0.71
C GLU A 54 -11.33 14.61 0.68
N ILE A 55 -10.95 13.88 1.72
CA ILE A 55 -9.66 13.19 1.78
C ILE A 55 -9.57 12.15 0.66
N LEU A 56 -10.65 11.39 0.39
CA LEU A 56 -10.66 10.45 -0.73
C LEU A 56 -10.52 11.15 -2.08
N ALA A 57 -11.17 12.31 -2.27
CA ALA A 57 -11.00 13.12 -3.47
C ALA A 57 -9.57 13.64 -3.59
N PHE A 58 -9.00 14.15 -2.49
CA PHE A 58 -7.61 14.59 -2.41
C PHE A 58 -6.65 13.47 -2.80
N ILE A 59 -6.78 12.28 -2.21
CA ILE A 59 -5.95 11.12 -2.54
C ILE A 59 -6.12 10.72 -4.01
N THR A 60 -7.33 10.81 -4.55
CA THR A 60 -7.59 10.52 -5.97
C THR A 60 -6.80 11.45 -6.89
N GLU A 61 -6.82 12.76 -6.62
CA GLU A 61 -6.06 13.74 -7.39
C GLU A 61 -4.55 13.63 -7.13
N TRP A 62 -4.14 13.36 -5.89
CA TRP A 62 -2.74 13.11 -5.55
C TRP A 62 -2.17 11.91 -6.32
N MET A 63 -2.95 10.84 -6.49
CA MET A 63 -2.50 9.65 -7.23
C MET A 63 -2.27 9.89 -8.73
N ASP A 64 -2.74 11.01 -9.29
CA ASP A 64 -2.53 11.43 -10.68
C ASP A 64 -1.51 12.58 -10.76
N PRO A 65 -0.20 12.30 -10.90
CA PRO A 65 0.82 13.35 -11.00
C PRO A 65 0.80 14.13 -12.33
N TRP A 66 -0.08 13.79 -13.27
CA TRP A 66 -0.09 14.38 -14.61
C TRP A 66 -1.30 15.26 -14.89
N ASN A 67 -2.48 14.85 -14.42
CA ASN A 67 -3.71 15.62 -14.59
C ASN A 67 -4.38 15.99 -13.27
N GLY A 68 -3.86 15.51 -12.14
CA GLY A 68 -4.38 15.85 -10.83
C GLY A 68 -4.17 17.33 -10.51
N THR A 69 -5.15 17.92 -9.84
CA THR A 69 -5.12 19.35 -9.47
C THR A 69 -4.39 19.61 -8.17
N VAL A 70 -4.16 18.57 -7.37
CA VAL A 70 -3.59 18.67 -6.02
C VAL A 70 -2.06 18.62 -6.04
N ASP A 71 -1.45 19.57 -5.33
CA ASP A 71 -0.01 19.69 -5.13
C ASP A 71 0.42 19.62 -3.65
N GLU A 72 1.70 19.91 -3.39
CA GLU A 72 2.27 19.87 -2.04
C GLU A 72 1.75 21.02 -1.15
N ASP A 73 1.27 22.12 -1.73
CA ASP A 73 0.76 23.25 -0.97
C ASP A 73 -0.65 22.97 -0.42
N ASP A 74 -1.46 22.19 -1.16
CA ASP A 74 -2.79 21.76 -0.68
C ASP A 74 -2.74 20.82 0.54
N ILE A 75 -1.58 20.20 0.82
CA ILE A 75 -1.38 19.35 2.00
C ILE A 75 -1.54 20.16 3.30
N TRP A 76 -1.18 21.44 3.27
CA TRP A 76 -1.25 22.33 4.44
C TRP A 76 -2.68 22.58 4.92
N ASP A 77 -3.69 22.38 4.07
CA ASP A 77 -5.10 22.48 4.47
C ASP A 77 -5.54 21.33 5.39
N TRP A 78 -4.77 20.24 5.40
CA TRP A 78 -5.07 18.99 6.09
C TRP A 78 -4.10 18.64 7.22
N GLU A 79 -3.44 19.64 7.80
CA GLU A 79 -2.56 19.44 8.95
C GLU A 79 -3.24 18.63 10.06
N ASN A 80 -2.50 17.67 10.64
CA ASN A 80 -2.95 16.77 11.69
C ASN A 80 -4.07 15.79 11.29
N ASN A 81 -4.31 15.58 9.98
CA ASN A 81 -5.12 14.44 9.55
C ASN A 81 -4.25 13.20 9.38
N SER A 82 -4.60 12.10 10.06
CA SER A 82 -3.79 10.88 10.04
C SER A 82 -3.60 10.27 8.65
N THR A 83 -4.56 10.43 7.74
CA THR A 83 -4.45 9.95 6.35
C THR A 83 -3.38 10.71 5.57
N ILE A 84 -3.36 12.04 5.72
CA ILE A 84 -2.44 12.93 5.02
C ILE A 84 -1.04 12.87 5.62
N ASP A 85 -0.93 12.81 6.95
CA ASP A 85 0.36 12.62 7.62
C ASP A 85 0.98 11.25 7.25
N HIS A 86 0.15 10.21 7.16
CA HIS A 86 0.59 8.91 6.65
C HIS A 86 1.05 8.97 5.18
N LEU A 87 0.32 9.69 4.31
CA LEU A 87 0.73 9.90 2.92
C LEU A 87 2.10 10.59 2.84
N ASN A 88 2.31 11.66 3.60
CA ASN A 88 3.59 12.37 3.69
C ASN A 88 4.72 11.43 4.10
N GLU A 89 4.47 10.59 5.11
CA GLU A 89 5.43 9.60 5.55
C GLU A 89 5.69 8.51 4.50
N GLN A 90 4.68 8.04 3.76
CA GLN A 90 4.87 7.13 2.63
C GLN A 90 5.74 7.75 1.52
N MET A 91 5.51 9.02 1.20
CA MET A 91 6.30 9.74 0.21
C MET A 91 7.74 9.95 0.67
N ARG A 92 7.96 10.27 1.95
CA ARG A 92 9.29 10.35 2.57
C ARG A 92 9.99 8.99 2.58
N MET A 93 9.26 7.92 2.91
CA MET A 93 9.76 6.55 2.86
C MET A 93 10.20 6.16 1.46
N LEU A 94 9.41 6.49 0.44
CA LEU A 94 9.76 6.26 -0.96
C LEU A 94 10.99 7.08 -1.38
N ARG A 95 11.06 8.36 -0.99
CA ARG A 95 12.18 9.28 -1.32
C ARG A 95 13.55 8.74 -0.91
N TYR A 96 13.61 8.00 0.20
CA TYR A 96 14.87 7.52 0.78
C TYR A 96 14.98 6.01 0.91
N TRP A 97 13.99 5.26 0.41
CA TRP A 97 13.82 3.83 0.70
C TRP A 97 13.88 3.52 2.20
N THR A 98 13.35 4.40 3.06
CA THR A 98 13.39 4.17 4.50
C THR A 98 12.29 3.19 4.93
N PRO A 99 12.58 2.28 5.88
CA PRO A 99 11.66 1.20 6.23
C PRO A 99 10.62 1.57 7.28
N LYS A 100 10.73 2.74 7.92
CA LYS A 100 9.80 3.20 8.97
C LYS A 100 9.50 4.69 8.84
N HIS A 101 8.41 5.11 9.48
CA HIS A 101 8.04 6.51 9.66
C HIS A 101 9.14 7.25 10.44
N SER A 102 9.20 8.58 10.29
CA SER A 102 10.19 9.40 10.99
C SER A 102 9.94 9.36 12.50
N GLU A 103 10.97 9.59 13.30
CA GLU A 103 10.77 9.75 14.76
C GLU A 103 10.09 11.09 15.07
N ASP A 104 10.25 12.09 14.19
CA ASP A 104 9.63 13.40 14.28
C ASP A 104 8.21 13.46 13.66
N SER A 105 7.66 12.34 13.18
CA SER A 105 6.34 12.36 12.55
C SER A 105 5.23 12.56 13.58
N VAL A 106 4.15 13.25 13.20
CA VAL A 106 2.96 13.40 14.05
C VAL A 106 2.41 12.03 14.44
N GLU A 107 2.31 11.78 15.75
CA GLU A 107 1.78 10.52 16.27
C GLU A 107 0.27 10.62 16.49
N HIS A 108 -0.48 9.81 15.73
CA HIS A 108 -1.91 9.64 15.94
C HIS A 108 -2.22 8.33 16.67
N SER A 109 -3.28 8.34 17.46
CA SER A 109 -3.78 7.21 18.24
C SER A 109 -4.96 6.49 17.57
N ASP A 110 -5.06 6.59 16.25
CA ASP A 110 -6.16 6.02 15.46
C ASP A 110 -5.78 4.69 14.79
N ARG A 111 -6.80 4.01 14.24
CA ARG A 111 -6.60 2.69 13.61
C ARG A 111 -5.74 2.76 12.35
N LEU A 112 -5.82 3.85 11.59
CA LEU A 112 -5.04 4.04 10.37
C LEU A 112 -3.55 4.08 10.71
N SER A 113 -3.16 4.88 11.71
CA SER A 113 -1.75 5.00 12.11
C SER A 113 -1.19 3.72 12.70
N MET A 114 -2.01 2.93 13.41
CA MET A 114 -1.63 1.59 13.84
C MET A 114 -1.33 0.67 12.63
N ILE A 115 -2.19 0.66 11.61
CA ILE A 115 -1.96 -0.13 10.39
C ILE A 115 -0.71 0.35 9.62
N ALA A 116 -0.48 1.67 9.58
CA ALA A 116 0.72 2.25 9.01
C ALA A 116 2.01 1.79 9.72
N LYS A 117 1.98 1.72 11.06
CA LYS A 117 3.09 1.16 11.87
C LYS A 117 3.32 -0.33 11.53
N LEU A 118 2.26 -1.12 11.34
CA LEU A 118 2.39 -2.53 10.91
C LEU A 118 3.01 -2.70 9.51
N SER A 119 2.71 -1.82 8.56
CA SER A 119 3.36 -1.83 7.24
C SER A 119 4.88 -1.56 7.36
N SER A 120 5.26 -0.68 8.29
CA SER A 120 6.67 -0.41 8.60
C SER A 120 7.38 -1.65 9.17
N VAL A 121 6.69 -2.52 9.93
CA VAL A 121 7.24 -3.81 10.38
C VAL A 121 7.65 -4.68 9.19
N ALA A 122 6.79 -4.82 8.17
CA ALA A 122 7.15 -5.54 6.94
C ALA A 122 8.41 -4.98 6.26
N SER A 123 8.51 -3.65 6.18
CA SER A 123 9.65 -2.96 5.56
C SER A 123 10.94 -3.12 6.37
N LEU A 124 10.86 -3.08 7.70
CA LEU A 124 12.00 -3.32 8.60
C LEU A 124 12.50 -4.77 8.47
N ARG A 125 11.58 -5.75 8.42
CA ARG A 125 11.92 -7.17 8.19
C ARG A 125 12.63 -7.37 6.85
N MET A 126 12.14 -6.74 5.77
CA MET A 126 12.78 -6.79 4.45
C MET A 126 14.20 -6.21 4.48
N GLN A 127 14.43 -5.13 5.24
CA GLN A 127 15.75 -4.53 5.45
C GLN A 127 16.55 -5.17 6.60
N ARG A 128 16.15 -6.34 7.09
CA ARG A 128 16.87 -7.12 8.12
C ARG A 128 17.12 -6.35 9.42
N ARG A 129 16.20 -5.46 9.81
CA ARG A 129 16.22 -4.73 11.08
C ARG A 129 15.25 -5.40 12.06
N HIS A 130 15.56 -6.65 12.42
CA HIS A 130 14.63 -7.53 13.13
C HIS A 130 14.30 -7.06 14.55
N ASP A 131 15.25 -6.48 15.26
CA ASP A 131 15.04 -5.99 16.63
C ASP A 131 14.07 -4.80 16.63
N GLU A 132 14.29 -3.83 15.74
CA GLU A 132 13.38 -2.70 15.56
C GLU A 132 12.00 -3.14 15.05
N ALA A 133 11.96 -4.13 14.15
CA ALA A 133 10.70 -4.71 13.67
C ALA A 133 9.90 -5.34 14.81
N LEU A 134 10.57 -6.11 15.67
CA LEU A 134 9.94 -6.74 16.83
C LEU A 134 9.45 -5.69 17.83
N GLN A 135 10.28 -4.70 18.16
CA GLN A 135 9.89 -3.62 19.07
C GLN A 135 8.63 -2.90 18.58
N LEU A 136 8.60 -2.50 17.30
CA LEU A 136 7.45 -1.82 16.72
C LEU A 136 6.19 -2.72 16.69
N ALA A 137 6.36 -4.03 16.46
CA ALA A 137 5.25 -4.99 16.53
C ALA A 137 4.71 -5.14 17.96
N LEU A 138 5.57 -5.18 18.97
CA LEU A 138 5.16 -5.25 20.39
C LEU A 138 4.44 -3.96 20.82
N GLU A 139 4.89 -2.79 20.36
CA GLU A 139 4.21 -1.51 20.57
C GLU A 139 2.81 -1.51 19.94
N ALA A 140 2.66 -2.06 18.73
CA ALA A 140 1.35 -2.21 18.10
C ALA A 140 0.41 -3.14 18.90
N VAL A 141 0.93 -4.20 19.53
CA VAL A 141 0.14 -5.07 20.44
C VAL A 141 -0.24 -4.34 21.73
N LYS A 142 0.62 -3.48 22.29
CA LYS A 142 0.25 -2.65 23.46
C LYS A 142 -0.92 -1.73 23.15
N PHE A 143 -0.94 -1.19 21.93
CA PHE A 143 -2.01 -0.30 21.46
C PHE A 143 -3.31 -1.07 21.16
N ASP A 144 -3.22 -2.19 20.44
CA ASP A 144 -4.36 -3.06 20.13
C ASP A 144 -4.09 -4.52 20.58
N PRO A 145 -4.32 -4.85 21.87
CA PRO A 145 -4.00 -6.16 22.44
C PRO A 145 -4.81 -7.32 21.86
N LEU A 146 -5.99 -7.02 21.30
CA LEU A 146 -6.90 -7.99 20.69
C LEU A 146 -6.74 -8.05 19.16
N GLY A 147 -5.90 -7.19 18.59
CA GLY A 147 -5.67 -7.12 17.17
C GLY A 147 -4.96 -8.37 16.63
N VAL A 148 -5.57 -9.00 15.63
CA VAL A 148 -4.99 -10.13 14.91
C VAL A 148 -3.69 -9.72 14.20
N ARG A 149 -3.68 -8.59 13.47
CA ARG A 149 -2.51 -8.17 12.68
C ARG A 149 -1.28 -7.84 13.55
N PRO A 150 -1.37 -7.07 14.65
CA PRO A 150 -0.25 -6.87 15.57
C PRO A 150 0.35 -8.16 16.10
N ARG A 151 -0.47 -9.12 16.55
CA ARG A 151 -0.01 -10.42 17.05
C ARG A 151 0.66 -11.26 15.95
N ILE A 152 0.10 -11.27 14.73
CA ILE A 152 0.74 -11.89 13.56
C ILE A 152 2.10 -11.24 13.26
N ALA A 153 2.20 -9.91 13.36
CA ALA A 153 3.46 -9.21 13.15
C ALA A 153 4.53 -9.64 14.16
N VAL A 154 4.17 -9.78 15.44
CA VAL A 154 5.08 -10.32 16.47
C VAL A 154 5.52 -11.75 16.12
N ALA A 155 4.58 -12.65 15.78
CA ALA A 155 4.93 -14.02 15.40
C ALA A 155 5.90 -14.07 14.20
N LEU A 156 5.67 -13.23 13.17
CA LEU A 156 6.55 -13.13 12.01
C LEU A 156 7.94 -12.57 12.35
N CYS A 157 8.04 -11.62 13.30
CA CYS A 157 9.32 -11.12 13.79
C CYS A 157 10.08 -12.17 14.62
N LEU A 158 9.39 -12.95 15.46
CA LEU A 158 9.97 -14.05 16.23
C LEU A 158 10.54 -15.14 15.31
N ILE A 159 9.80 -15.48 14.25
CA ILE A 159 10.28 -16.35 13.15
C ILE A 159 11.59 -15.82 12.57
N ASP A 160 11.69 -14.52 12.26
CA ASP A 160 12.92 -13.97 11.66
C ASP A 160 14.13 -14.03 12.60
N LYS A 161 13.90 -13.89 13.91
CA LYS A 161 14.96 -14.03 14.94
C LYS A 161 15.37 -15.49 15.16
N GLY A 162 14.48 -16.44 14.89
CA GLY A 162 14.71 -17.87 15.11
C GLY A 162 13.97 -18.45 16.31
N ASN A 163 13.07 -17.68 16.92
CA ASN A 163 12.31 -18.08 18.10
C ASN A 163 10.98 -18.73 17.67
N TRP A 164 11.06 -19.88 17.01
CA TRP A 164 9.90 -20.50 16.34
C TRP A 164 8.83 -20.99 17.33
N HIS A 165 9.24 -21.49 18.49
CA HIS A 165 8.33 -22.01 19.50
C HIS A 165 7.51 -20.89 20.14
N GLN A 166 8.17 -19.76 20.41
CA GLN A 166 7.53 -18.52 20.84
C GLN A 166 6.54 -18.01 19.77
N ALA A 167 6.91 -18.05 18.48
CA ALA A 167 5.97 -17.70 17.41
C ALA A 167 4.76 -18.65 17.34
N MET A 168 4.97 -19.94 17.61
CA MET A 168 3.91 -20.96 17.64
C MET A 168 2.94 -20.72 18.80
N GLU A 169 3.45 -20.31 19.97
CA GLU A 169 2.62 -19.95 21.12
C GLU A 169 1.67 -18.79 20.79
N VAL A 170 2.19 -17.70 20.20
CA VAL A 170 1.36 -16.59 19.72
C VAL A 170 0.30 -17.04 18.72
N TYR A 171 0.66 -17.99 17.83
CA TYR A 171 -0.30 -18.57 16.89
C TYR A 171 -1.38 -19.41 17.59
N GLN A 172 -1.05 -20.22 18.60
CA GLN A 172 -2.05 -20.99 19.34
C GLN A 172 -3.05 -20.07 20.04
N GLU A 173 -2.56 -18.98 20.63
CA GLU A 173 -3.42 -17.95 21.20
C GLU A 173 -4.39 -17.34 20.18
N LEU A 174 -3.89 -17.02 18.98
CA LEU A 174 -4.72 -16.51 17.89
C LEU A 174 -5.70 -17.55 17.35
N LYS A 175 -5.32 -18.82 17.35
CA LYS A 175 -6.18 -19.91 16.93
C LYS A 175 -7.36 -20.08 17.89
N GLU A 176 -7.15 -19.87 19.19
CA GLU A 176 -8.24 -19.89 20.18
C GLU A 176 -9.22 -18.72 19.99
N SER A 177 -8.71 -17.52 19.67
CA SER A 177 -9.55 -16.32 19.58
C SER A 177 -10.18 -16.12 18.20
N ASP A 178 -9.46 -16.37 17.11
CA ASP A 178 -9.78 -15.91 15.75
C ASP A 178 -9.48 -16.96 14.67
N ILE A 179 -9.94 -18.21 14.88
CA ILE A 179 -9.67 -19.35 13.99
C ILE A 179 -10.08 -19.14 12.52
N ASN A 180 -11.17 -18.40 12.28
CA ASN A 180 -11.72 -18.18 10.94
C ASN A 180 -11.11 -16.96 10.22
N ASP A 181 -10.17 -16.24 10.84
CA ASP A 181 -9.52 -15.11 10.19
C ASP A 181 -8.52 -15.62 9.12
N PRO A 182 -8.65 -15.22 7.84
CA PRO A 182 -7.77 -15.68 6.77
C PRO A 182 -6.28 -15.48 7.05
N ARG A 183 -5.93 -14.44 7.81
CA ARG A 183 -4.54 -14.11 8.16
C ARG A 183 -3.99 -15.07 9.22
N VAL A 184 -4.83 -15.53 10.13
CA VAL A 184 -4.47 -16.55 11.13
C VAL A 184 -4.28 -17.90 10.44
N ILE A 185 -5.16 -18.25 9.51
CA ILE A 185 -5.02 -19.45 8.68
C ILE A 185 -3.72 -19.38 7.86
N ALA A 186 -3.41 -18.23 7.25
CA ALA A 186 -2.17 -18.04 6.52
C ALA A 186 -0.93 -18.17 7.42
N LEU A 187 -0.96 -17.59 8.63
CA LEU A 187 0.12 -17.77 9.62
C LEU A 187 0.32 -19.25 9.97
N SER A 188 -0.76 -20.01 10.11
CA SER A 188 -0.69 -21.46 10.38
C SER A 188 0.13 -22.19 9.31
N VAL A 189 -0.09 -21.85 8.04
CA VAL A 189 0.60 -22.44 6.90
C VAL A 189 2.06 -22.00 6.85
N LEU A 190 2.34 -20.72 7.13
CA LEU A 190 3.71 -20.23 7.23
C LEU A 190 4.51 -20.93 8.33
N LEU A 191 3.84 -21.32 9.41
CA LEU A 191 4.39 -22.12 10.50
C LEU A 191 4.48 -23.62 10.20
N GLY A 192 3.96 -24.09 9.05
CA GLY A 192 4.08 -25.47 8.58
C GLY A 192 2.89 -26.37 8.91
N ASN A 193 1.72 -25.80 9.23
CA ASN A 193 0.45 -26.53 9.26
C ASN A 193 -0.17 -26.60 7.84
N GLU A 194 -1.13 -27.50 7.66
CA GLU A 194 -1.91 -27.61 6.42
C GLU A 194 -3.24 -26.87 6.58
N ALA A 195 -3.66 -26.16 5.53
CA ALA A 195 -4.94 -25.47 5.47
C ALA A 195 -5.44 -25.39 4.02
N ASP A 196 -6.74 -25.25 3.86
CA ASP A 196 -7.38 -25.14 2.54
C ASP A 196 -7.09 -23.79 1.87
N VAL A 197 -6.94 -23.84 0.55
CA VAL A 197 -6.52 -22.70 -0.28
C VAL A 197 -7.74 -21.94 -0.80
N GLU A 198 -8.54 -21.41 0.12
CA GLU A 198 -9.73 -20.60 -0.22
C GLU A 198 -9.40 -19.11 -0.32
N HIS A 199 -8.63 -18.60 0.66
CA HIS A 199 -8.33 -17.18 0.79
C HIS A 199 -6.99 -16.80 0.15
N ILE A 200 -6.89 -15.55 -0.32
CA ILE A 200 -5.67 -15.00 -0.92
C ILE A 200 -4.48 -15.07 0.03
N GLU A 201 -4.69 -14.79 1.32
CA GLU A 201 -3.66 -14.81 2.35
C GLU A 201 -2.98 -16.18 2.44
N VAL A 202 -3.76 -17.25 2.28
CA VAL A 202 -3.29 -18.63 2.29
C VAL A 202 -2.67 -19.01 0.95
N SER A 203 -3.34 -18.67 -0.15
CA SER A 203 -2.85 -18.95 -1.51
C SER A 203 -1.48 -18.34 -1.78
N LEU A 204 -1.24 -17.08 -1.38
CA LEU A 204 0.07 -16.44 -1.55
C LEU A 204 1.18 -17.08 -0.71
N ALA A 205 0.84 -17.83 0.34
CA ALA A 205 1.80 -18.57 1.15
C ALA A 205 2.15 -19.95 0.55
N VAL A 206 1.21 -20.59 -0.16
CA VAL A 206 1.34 -21.97 -0.67
C VAL A 206 1.63 -22.02 -2.17
N GLU A 207 0.84 -21.30 -2.96
CA GLU A 207 0.80 -21.42 -4.41
C GLU A 207 1.90 -20.60 -5.09
N LYS A 208 2.30 -21.02 -6.29
CA LYS A 208 3.29 -20.32 -7.11
C LYS A 208 2.86 -20.29 -8.58
N GLY A 209 3.29 -19.27 -9.31
CA GLY A 209 3.12 -19.20 -10.76
C GLY A 209 1.69 -18.89 -11.20
N LYS A 210 1.13 -19.71 -12.10
CA LYS A 210 -0.12 -19.38 -12.81
C LYS A 210 -1.34 -19.29 -11.86
N ASN A 211 -1.37 -20.06 -10.78
CA ASN A 211 -2.48 -20.04 -9.81
C ASN A 211 -2.61 -18.69 -9.10
N VAL A 212 -1.49 -17.97 -8.94
CA VAL A 212 -1.46 -16.66 -8.29
C VAL A 212 -2.02 -15.55 -9.19
N ARG A 213 -2.10 -15.78 -10.51
CA ARG A 213 -2.54 -14.77 -11.49
C ARG A 213 -3.96 -14.27 -11.24
N LYS A 214 -4.86 -15.11 -10.73
CA LYS A 214 -6.25 -14.71 -10.41
C LYS A 214 -6.29 -13.58 -9.37
N TRP A 215 -5.38 -13.63 -8.40
CA TRP A 215 -5.31 -12.65 -7.31
C TRP A 215 -4.79 -11.28 -7.74
N LEU A 216 -4.16 -11.17 -8.92
CA LEU A 216 -3.69 -9.89 -9.43
C LEU A 216 -4.83 -8.91 -9.68
N ASP A 217 -6.00 -9.42 -10.08
CA ASP A 217 -7.19 -8.58 -10.30
C ASP A 217 -8.05 -8.46 -9.04
N GLU A 218 -8.08 -9.51 -8.20
CA GLU A 218 -8.88 -9.51 -6.97
C GLU A 218 -8.23 -8.70 -5.83
N ALA A 219 -6.91 -8.62 -5.79
CA ALA A 219 -6.14 -7.85 -4.80
C ALA A 219 -5.06 -6.99 -5.48
N PRO A 220 -5.47 -5.95 -6.21
CA PRO A 220 -4.58 -5.14 -7.06
C PRO A 220 -3.49 -4.39 -6.28
N VAL A 221 -3.65 -4.24 -4.96
CA VAL A 221 -2.70 -3.54 -4.07
C VAL A 221 -1.65 -4.47 -3.45
N ASN A 222 -1.79 -5.79 -3.61
CA ASN A 222 -0.85 -6.76 -3.04
C ASN A 222 0.34 -7.02 -3.96
N ALA A 223 1.49 -6.41 -3.65
CA ALA A 223 2.69 -6.55 -4.47
C ALA A 223 3.27 -7.98 -4.54
N VAL A 224 3.01 -8.82 -3.52
CA VAL A 224 3.49 -10.21 -3.52
C VAL A 224 2.76 -11.04 -4.58
N ALA A 225 1.49 -10.73 -4.87
CA ALA A 225 0.75 -11.37 -5.95
C ALA A 225 1.40 -11.10 -7.32
N GLY A 226 1.85 -9.86 -7.58
CA GLY A 226 2.60 -9.50 -8.79
C GLY A 226 3.92 -10.27 -8.92
N LEU A 227 4.71 -10.34 -7.83
CA LEU A 227 5.98 -11.07 -7.82
C LEU A 227 5.83 -12.59 -7.96
N GLY A 228 4.66 -13.14 -7.63
CA GLY A 228 4.34 -14.56 -7.80
C GLY A 228 4.24 -14.99 -9.27
N ILE A 229 4.17 -14.04 -10.21
CA ILE A 229 4.00 -14.27 -11.64
C ILE A 229 5.33 -14.04 -12.38
N LYS A 230 5.65 -14.89 -13.36
CA LYS A 230 6.84 -14.72 -14.20
C LYS A 230 6.73 -13.43 -14.99
N GLY A 231 7.63 -12.49 -14.70
CA GLY A 231 7.67 -11.18 -15.35
C GLY A 231 6.82 -10.12 -14.67
N GLY A 232 6.08 -10.44 -13.60
CA GLY A 232 5.10 -9.56 -12.94
C GLY A 232 5.68 -8.42 -12.09
N MET A 233 6.87 -7.94 -12.45
CA MET A 233 7.60 -6.94 -11.69
C MET A 233 6.94 -5.56 -11.80
N ASP A 234 6.45 -5.22 -12.99
CA ASP A 234 5.75 -3.96 -13.23
C ASP A 234 4.42 -3.91 -12.49
N GLU A 235 3.69 -5.02 -12.37
CA GLU A 235 2.47 -5.08 -11.56
C GLU A 235 2.78 -5.09 -10.05
N ALA A 236 3.88 -5.71 -9.62
CA ALA A 236 4.32 -5.63 -8.22
C ALA A 236 4.63 -4.19 -7.79
N ILE A 237 5.36 -3.43 -8.61
CA ILE A 237 5.62 -2.01 -8.32
C ILE A 237 4.39 -1.12 -8.57
N ASN A 238 3.42 -1.56 -9.36
CA ASN A 238 2.12 -0.90 -9.46
C ASN A 238 1.34 -1.03 -8.15
N ALA A 239 1.32 -2.23 -7.59
CA ALA A 239 0.63 -2.53 -6.35
C ALA A 239 1.26 -1.77 -5.17
N ASN A 240 2.55 -2.04 -4.89
CA ASN A 240 3.30 -1.38 -3.82
C ASN A 240 4.80 -1.41 -4.10
N ILE A 241 5.37 -0.28 -4.49
CA ILE A 241 6.80 -0.14 -4.82
C ILE A 241 7.73 -0.46 -3.64
N MET A 242 7.28 -0.32 -2.39
CA MET A 242 8.10 -0.57 -1.21
C MET A 242 8.52 -2.05 -1.09
N ILE A 243 7.87 -2.97 -1.83
CA ILE A 243 8.32 -4.36 -1.96
C ILE A 243 9.76 -4.48 -2.48
N CYS A 244 10.21 -3.50 -3.27
CA CYS A 244 11.55 -3.47 -3.87
C CYS A 244 12.60 -2.81 -2.96
N ALA A 245 12.18 -2.18 -1.86
CA ALA A 245 13.04 -1.26 -1.10
C ALA A 245 14.34 -1.93 -0.62
N HIS A 246 14.27 -3.17 -0.14
CA HIS A 246 15.45 -3.89 0.36
C HIS A 246 16.51 -4.13 -0.72
N GLU A 247 16.14 -4.61 -1.90
CA GLU A 247 17.08 -4.78 -3.03
C GLU A 247 17.56 -3.42 -3.55
N SER A 248 16.68 -2.42 -3.63
CA SER A 248 17.05 -1.06 -4.05
C SER A 248 18.12 -0.45 -3.14
N VAL A 249 17.97 -0.59 -1.82
CA VAL A 249 18.98 -0.13 -0.84
C VAL A 249 20.28 -0.90 -1.03
N ARG A 250 20.24 -2.24 -1.09
CA ARG A 250 21.43 -3.09 -1.31
C ARG A 250 22.21 -2.73 -2.57
N ARG A 251 21.51 -2.32 -3.64
CA ARG A 251 22.09 -1.91 -4.92
C ARG A 251 22.36 -0.42 -5.04
N SER A 252 22.09 0.36 -4.00
CA SER A 252 22.24 1.83 -3.99
C SER A 252 21.48 2.51 -5.15
N MET A 253 20.31 1.99 -5.49
CA MET A 253 19.45 2.51 -6.54
C MET A 253 18.57 3.64 -6.00
N THR A 254 18.57 4.80 -6.66
CA THR A 254 17.67 5.91 -6.30
C THR A 254 16.22 5.59 -6.69
N PRO A 255 15.22 6.06 -5.93
CA PRO A 255 13.81 5.73 -6.15
C PRO A 255 13.20 6.44 -7.36
N ARG A 256 13.81 7.51 -7.86
CA ARG A 256 13.24 8.26 -8.97
C ARG A 256 13.41 7.52 -10.29
N TYR A 257 12.32 7.35 -11.03
CA TYR A 257 12.41 6.89 -12.42
C TYR A 257 13.21 7.88 -13.29
N SER A 258 14.25 7.37 -13.94
CA SER A 258 15.01 8.09 -14.96
C SER A 258 15.03 7.29 -16.26
N PRO A 259 14.57 7.88 -17.38
CA PRO A 259 14.69 7.24 -18.68
C PRO A 259 16.16 7.05 -19.05
N SER A 260 16.43 6.04 -19.86
CA SER A 260 17.79 5.76 -20.35
C SER A 260 18.33 6.92 -21.19
N ILE A 261 19.51 7.44 -20.86
CA ILE A 261 20.22 8.45 -21.68
C ILE A 261 20.39 7.95 -23.12
N PHE A 262 20.64 6.64 -23.30
CA PHE A 262 20.76 6.01 -24.61
C PHE A 262 19.52 6.23 -25.51
N HIS A 263 18.33 6.29 -24.94
CA HIS A 263 17.12 6.58 -25.72
C HIS A 263 17.14 8.02 -26.25
N TYR A 264 17.60 8.98 -25.45
CA TYR A 264 17.76 10.37 -25.91
C TYR A 264 18.83 10.50 -26.98
N ILE A 265 19.95 9.76 -26.87
CA ILE A 265 21.00 9.75 -27.88
C ILE A 265 20.45 9.22 -29.21
N ILE A 266 19.74 8.09 -29.21
CA ILE A 266 19.12 7.58 -30.43
C ILE A 266 18.14 8.61 -30.99
N GLN A 267 17.23 9.10 -30.15
CA GLN A 267 16.16 9.96 -30.61
C GLN A 267 16.69 11.27 -31.17
N PHE A 268 17.61 11.95 -30.48
CA PHE A 268 17.97 13.34 -30.80
C PHE A 268 19.37 13.53 -31.38
N VAL A 269 20.22 12.50 -31.37
CA VAL A 269 21.59 12.59 -31.91
C VAL A 269 21.77 11.67 -33.12
N LEU A 270 21.28 10.42 -33.06
CA LEU A 270 21.52 9.44 -34.14
C LEU A 270 20.50 9.53 -35.28
N LEU A 271 19.22 9.66 -34.98
CA LEU A 271 18.17 9.71 -36.01
C LEU A 271 18.22 10.97 -36.89
N PRO A 272 18.46 12.19 -36.38
CA PRO A 272 18.46 13.40 -37.22
C PRO A 272 19.47 13.37 -38.39
N PRO A 273 20.74 12.96 -38.21
CA PRO A 273 21.67 12.80 -39.33
C PRO A 273 21.19 11.79 -40.38
N ILE A 274 20.61 10.67 -39.94
CA ILE A 274 20.06 9.64 -40.85
C ILE A 274 18.93 10.22 -41.70
N PHE A 275 18.08 11.06 -41.10
CA PHE A 275 16.98 11.72 -41.83
C PHE A 275 17.49 12.75 -42.84
N ILE A 276 18.54 13.50 -42.49
CA ILE A 276 19.19 14.44 -43.42
C ILE A 276 19.79 13.68 -44.61
N VAL A 277 20.53 12.59 -44.36
CA VAL A 277 21.09 11.75 -45.44
C VAL A 277 19.98 11.16 -46.31
N SER A 278 18.89 10.68 -45.70
CA SER A 278 17.72 10.15 -46.43
C SER A 278 17.06 11.23 -47.31
N ALA A 279 16.95 12.46 -46.79
CA ALA A 279 16.41 13.60 -47.53
C ALA A 279 17.31 14.00 -48.71
N ILE A 280 18.64 14.01 -48.52
CA ILE A 280 19.62 14.29 -49.59
C ILE A 280 19.56 13.19 -50.66
N ALA A 281 19.50 11.92 -50.26
CA ALA A 281 19.38 10.80 -51.20
C ALA A 281 18.10 10.92 -52.04
N MET A 282 16.95 11.16 -51.41
CA MET A 282 15.68 11.37 -52.11
C MET A 282 15.71 12.58 -53.04
N SER A 283 16.39 13.66 -52.64
CA SER A 283 16.61 14.82 -53.52
C SER A 283 17.37 14.45 -54.80
N GLY A 284 18.33 13.52 -54.70
CA GLY A 284 19.11 13.05 -55.85
C GLY A 284 18.32 12.16 -56.81
N TYR A 285 17.40 11.33 -56.29
CA TYR A 285 16.63 10.39 -57.12
C TYR A 285 15.37 11.01 -57.74
N SER A 286 14.67 11.88 -57.02
CA SER A 286 13.30 12.27 -57.38
C SER A 286 13.03 13.77 -57.31
N GLY A 287 14.08 14.58 -57.05
CA GLY A 287 14.05 16.03 -57.09
C GLY A 287 14.00 16.72 -55.72
N GLN A 288 14.41 17.99 -55.68
CA GLN A 288 14.61 18.77 -54.45
C GLN A 288 13.36 18.83 -53.56
N VAL A 289 12.18 19.04 -54.15
CA VAL A 289 10.91 19.10 -53.40
C VAL A 289 10.65 17.79 -52.66
N GLN A 290 10.89 16.64 -53.30
CA GLN A 290 10.67 15.33 -52.68
C GLN A 290 11.66 15.06 -51.54
N GLY A 291 12.91 15.51 -51.68
CA GLY A 291 13.90 15.46 -50.61
C GLY A 291 13.49 16.27 -49.37
N ILE A 292 13.05 17.52 -49.57
CA ILE A 292 12.58 18.40 -48.48
C ILE A 292 11.37 17.77 -47.76
N VAL A 293 10.36 17.32 -48.52
CA VAL A 293 9.16 16.69 -47.96
C VAL A 293 9.53 15.46 -47.14
N THR A 294 10.42 14.60 -47.65
CA THR A 294 10.89 13.41 -46.93
C THR A 294 11.53 13.78 -45.59
N GLY A 295 12.43 14.76 -45.57
CA GLY A 295 13.07 15.24 -44.35
C GLY A 295 12.05 15.75 -43.33
N VAL A 296 11.15 16.65 -43.75
CA VAL A 296 10.12 17.23 -42.87
C VAL A 296 9.21 16.13 -42.29
N VAL A 297 8.76 15.18 -43.10
CA VAL A 297 7.91 14.07 -42.67
C VAL A 297 8.62 13.19 -41.63
N LEU A 298 9.90 12.84 -41.85
CA LEU A 298 10.66 12.03 -40.90
C LEU A 298 10.83 12.72 -39.55
N PHE A 299 11.15 14.02 -39.54
CA PHE A 299 11.24 14.81 -38.32
C PHE A 299 9.87 14.94 -37.62
N MET A 300 8.79 15.16 -38.36
CA MET A 300 7.42 15.18 -37.82
C MET A 300 7.05 13.84 -37.19
N LEU A 301 7.33 12.71 -37.85
CA LEU A 301 7.07 11.37 -37.33
C LEU A 301 7.87 11.10 -36.06
N GLN A 302 9.14 11.48 -36.02
CA GLN A 302 9.99 11.33 -34.84
C GLN A 302 9.47 12.14 -33.65
N PHE A 303 9.09 13.40 -33.87
CA PHE A 303 8.53 14.25 -32.82
C PHE A 303 7.16 13.73 -32.34
N GLY A 304 6.29 13.35 -33.28
CA GLY A 304 5.00 12.74 -33.02
C GLY A 304 5.14 11.46 -32.20
N PHE A 305 6.05 10.57 -32.57
CA PHE A 305 6.34 9.34 -31.83
C PHE A 305 6.88 9.62 -30.41
N ALA A 306 7.79 10.58 -30.26
CA ALA A 306 8.31 10.96 -28.95
C ALA A 306 7.20 11.52 -28.04
N ARG A 307 6.30 12.35 -28.58
CA ARG A 307 5.13 12.88 -27.86
C ARG A 307 4.16 11.77 -27.50
N PHE A 308 3.81 10.91 -28.45
CA PHE A 308 2.89 9.80 -28.27
C PHE A 308 3.39 8.82 -27.20
N ARG A 309 4.68 8.46 -27.24
CA ARG A 309 5.29 7.61 -26.21
C ARG A 309 5.24 8.25 -24.82
N ARG A 310 5.47 9.57 -24.72
CA ARG A 310 5.33 10.30 -23.45
C ARG A 310 3.88 10.24 -22.95
N GLN A 311 2.90 10.44 -23.82
CA GLN A 311 1.47 10.35 -23.46
C GLN A 311 1.08 8.93 -23.03
N GLN A 312 1.51 7.89 -23.73
CA GLN A 312 1.29 6.50 -23.32
C GLN A 312 1.90 6.19 -21.95
N GLY A 313 3.02 6.83 -21.59
CA GLY A 313 3.58 6.72 -20.25
C GLY A 313 2.67 7.32 -19.18
N ARG A 314 2.04 8.46 -19.46
CA ARG A 314 1.15 9.14 -18.51
C ARG A 314 -0.18 8.41 -18.29
N GLN A 315 -0.50 7.42 -19.12
CA GLN A 315 -1.73 6.65 -18.95
C GLN A 315 -1.59 5.68 -17.77
N ILE A 316 -2.35 5.94 -16.71
CA ILE A 316 -2.43 5.07 -15.53
C ILE A 316 -3.26 3.84 -15.88
N LYS A 317 -2.71 2.65 -15.61
CA LYS A 317 -3.39 1.37 -15.81
C LYS A 317 -3.01 0.42 -14.70
N HIS A 318 -3.92 -0.52 -14.41
CA HIS A 318 -3.63 -1.63 -13.50
C HIS A 318 -2.56 -2.58 -14.07
N ARG A 319 -2.61 -2.84 -15.38
CA ARG A 319 -1.71 -3.78 -16.07
C ARG A 319 -0.94 -3.10 -17.20
N ASP A 320 0.25 -3.62 -17.46
CA ASP A 320 1.11 -3.25 -18.60
C ASP A 320 1.31 -1.73 -18.74
N GLN A 321 1.35 -1.00 -17.61
CA GLN A 321 1.55 0.43 -17.64
C GLN A 321 2.98 0.72 -18.11
N ARG A 322 3.11 1.47 -19.21
CA ARG A 322 4.38 1.67 -19.90
C ARG A 322 5.47 2.26 -19.00
N THR A 323 5.13 3.18 -18.09
CA THR A 323 6.09 3.76 -17.14
C THR A 323 6.62 2.73 -16.17
N LEU A 324 5.76 1.85 -15.66
CA LEU A 324 6.13 0.80 -14.73
C LEU A 324 6.93 -0.28 -15.43
N VAL A 325 6.63 -0.62 -16.68
CA VAL A 325 7.49 -1.52 -17.47
C VAL A 325 8.87 -0.89 -17.68
N ASP A 326 8.94 0.39 -18.03
CA ASP A 326 10.21 1.10 -18.19
C ASP A 326 10.95 1.21 -16.84
N TYR A 327 10.24 1.35 -15.72
CA TYR A 327 10.81 1.41 -14.37
C TYR A 327 11.32 0.03 -13.92
N ALA A 328 10.56 -1.04 -14.13
CA ALA A 328 11.02 -2.41 -13.91
C ALA A 328 12.27 -2.73 -14.74
N ARG A 329 12.36 -2.24 -15.99
CA ARG A 329 13.59 -2.33 -16.80
C ARG A 329 14.75 -1.53 -16.19
N MET A 330 14.50 -0.36 -15.61
CA MET A 330 15.51 0.40 -14.86
C MET A 330 16.01 -0.39 -13.64
N MET A 331 15.10 -0.93 -12.81
CA MET A 331 15.45 -1.76 -11.66
C MET A 331 16.32 -2.96 -12.04
N LYS A 332 15.95 -3.67 -13.13
CA LYS A 332 16.76 -4.79 -13.66
C LYS A 332 18.18 -4.37 -14.04
N ARG A 333 18.38 -3.18 -14.63
CA ARG A 333 19.71 -2.64 -14.95
C ARG A 333 20.56 -2.39 -13.70
N PHE A 334 19.93 -1.97 -12.60
CA PHE A 334 20.57 -1.85 -11.29
C PHE A 334 20.71 -3.19 -10.54
N LYS A 335 20.35 -4.32 -11.15
CA LYS A 335 20.32 -5.66 -10.54
C LYS A 335 19.40 -5.74 -9.32
N VAL A 336 18.34 -4.92 -9.31
CA VAL A 336 17.24 -4.98 -8.34
C VAL A 336 16.21 -5.96 -8.89
N ASN A 337 16.09 -7.11 -8.23
CA ASN A 337 15.19 -8.20 -8.63
C ASN A 337 14.52 -8.82 -7.41
N PRO A 338 13.48 -8.19 -6.84
CA PRO A 338 12.70 -8.79 -5.78
C PRO A 338 11.97 -10.04 -6.30
N ASN A 339 11.90 -11.08 -5.48
CA ASN A 339 11.23 -12.32 -5.77
C ASN A 339 10.68 -12.93 -4.47
N SER A 340 9.77 -13.89 -4.57
CA SER A 340 9.23 -14.57 -3.39
C SER A 340 10.30 -15.31 -2.57
N GLY A 341 11.50 -15.51 -3.11
CA GLY A 341 12.63 -16.15 -2.44
C GLY A 341 13.59 -15.19 -1.73
N ASN A 342 13.42 -13.87 -1.84
CA ASN A 342 14.28 -12.87 -1.18
C ASN A 342 13.50 -11.89 -0.29
N ILE A 343 12.17 -12.01 -0.28
CA ILE A 343 11.27 -11.29 0.62
C ILE A 343 10.93 -12.18 1.82
N PRO A 344 10.85 -11.64 3.04
CA PRO A 344 10.43 -12.38 4.22
C PRO A 344 9.03 -13.01 4.05
N ILE A 345 8.82 -14.16 4.67
CA ILE A 345 7.49 -14.78 4.70
C ILE A 345 6.47 -13.86 5.39
N GLY A 346 5.21 -13.91 4.95
CA GLY A 346 4.12 -13.13 5.54
C GLY A 346 4.16 -11.64 5.24
N THR A 347 5.07 -11.16 4.36
CA THR A 347 5.08 -9.74 3.94
C THR A 347 3.76 -9.32 3.31
N HIS A 348 3.06 -10.22 2.61
CA HIS A 348 1.74 -9.96 2.02
C HIS A 348 0.62 -9.72 3.03
N LEU A 349 0.82 -10.06 4.32
CA LEU A 349 -0.14 -9.84 5.40
C LEU A 349 0.04 -8.48 6.09
N LEU A 350 1.23 -7.89 5.97
CA LEU A 350 1.63 -6.70 6.72
C LEU A 350 1.84 -5.48 5.82
N LEU A 351 2.51 -5.65 4.68
CA LEU A 351 2.87 -4.56 3.79
C LEU A 351 1.60 -3.91 3.23
N SER A 352 1.41 -2.65 3.57
CA SER A 352 0.31 -1.81 3.07
C SER A 352 0.89 -0.55 2.41
N GLY A 353 0.17 0.03 1.45
CA GLY A 353 0.55 1.27 0.77
C GLY A 353 -0.09 2.50 1.41
N ILE A 354 -0.63 3.39 0.58
CA ILE A 354 -1.44 4.52 1.01
C ILE A 354 -2.73 3.98 1.62
N LEU A 355 -3.04 4.42 2.83
CA LEU A 355 -4.24 4.05 3.57
C LEU A 355 -5.27 5.17 3.51
N VAL A 356 -6.54 4.80 3.36
CA VAL A 356 -7.68 5.71 3.44
C VAL A 356 -8.72 5.13 4.39
N THR A 357 -9.65 5.95 4.85
CA THR A 357 -10.75 5.50 5.71
C THR A 357 -12.10 5.70 5.03
N VAL A 358 -12.98 4.72 5.21
CA VAL A 358 -14.40 4.82 4.89
C VAL A 358 -15.18 4.35 6.11
N ASN A 359 -15.86 5.28 6.76
CA ASN A 359 -16.59 5.09 8.00
C ASN A 359 -15.72 4.45 9.12
N GLY A 360 -14.45 4.86 9.20
CA GLY A 360 -13.48 4.33 10.16
C GLY A 360 -12.91 2.93 9.81
N VAL A 361 -13.33 2.33 8.71
CA VAL A 361 -12.69 1.14 8.14
C VAL A 361 -11.49 1.58 7.32
N VAL A 362 -10.32 1.11 7.69
CA VAL A 362 -9.06 1.43 7.00
C VAL A 362 -8.88 0.51 5.79
N LEU A 363 -8.71 1.11 4.62
CA LEU A 363 -8.56 0.44 3.33
C LEU A 363 -7.22 0.83 2.70
N ASP A 364 -6.55 -0.14 2.08
CA ASP A 364 -5.29 0.07 1.37
C ASP A 364 -5.57 0.33 -0.12
N VAL A 365 -5.07 1.44 -0.65
CA VAL A 365 -5.10 1.76 -2.09
C VAL A 365 -3.74 1.55 -2.75
N GLY A 366 -2.76 0.99 -2.06
CA GLY A 366 -1.44 0.65 -2.57
C GLY A 366 -0.48 1.85 -2.64
N MET A 367 0.76 1.59 -3.05
CA MET A 367 1.81 2.61 -3.21
C MET A 367 2.44 2.48 -4.60
N PRO A 368 1.77 2.97 -5.65
CA PRO A 368 2.21 2.74 -7.01
C PRO A 368 3.52 3.46 -7.36
N GLY A 369 4.37 2.79 -8.13
CA GLY A 369 5.71 3.27 -8.45
C GLY A 369 5.78 4.52 -9.33
N TRP A 370 4.68 4.92 -10.01
CA TRP A 370 4.66 6.19 -10.74
C TRP A 370 4.65 7.40 -9.82
N LEU A 371 4.30 7.25 -8.54
CA LEU A 371 4.38 8.34 -7.55
C LEU A 371 5.81 8.85 -7.35
N THR A 372 6.81 8.10 -7.84
CA THR A 372 8.19 8.60 -7.94
C THR A 372 8.33 9.86 -8.80
N HIS A 373 7.34 10.18 -9.63
CA HIS A 373 7.25 11.45 -10.35
C HIS A 373 7.00 12.67 -9.44
N ARG A 374 6.36 12.48 -8.28
CA ARG A 374 6.14 13.54 -7.28
C ARG A 374 7.38 13.79 -6.41
N LEU A 375 8.41 12.94 -6.47
CA LEU A 375 9.61 13.14 -5.68
C LEU A 375 10.40 14.38 -6.13
N PRO A 376 10.95 15.16 -5.19
CA PRO A 376 11.77 16.32 -5.52
C PRO A 376 13.04 15.94 -6.27
N LYS A 377 13.64 16.91 -6.98
CA LYS A 377 14.88 16.72 -7.74
C LYS A 377 16.11 16.81 -6.84
N ASP A 378 16.24 15.89 -5.90
CA ASP A 378 17.40 15.84 -5.02
C ASP A 378 18.69 15.46 -5.76
N ALA A 379 19.83 15.86 -5.19
CA ALA A 379 21.12 15.40 -5.66
C ALA A 379 21.27 13.89 -5.44
N ASP A 380 21.31 13.12 -6.53
CA ASP A 380 21.51 11.66 -6.54
C ASP A 380 22.67 11.19 -5.64
N LYS A 381 23.73 12.02 -5.51
CA LYS A 381 24.91 11.75 -4.69
C LYS A 381 24.58 11.61 -3.20
N THR A 382 23.71 12.45 -2.66
CA THR A 382 23.36 12.44 -1.22
C THR A 382 22.49 11.23 -0.87
N ILE A 383 21.52 10.90 -1.72
CA ILE A 383 20.69 9.72 -1.54
C ILE A 383 21.56 8.46 -1.62
N ARG A 384 22.41 8.33 -2.64
CA ARG A 384 23.27 7.15 -2.81
C ARG A 384 24.24 6.96 -1.64
N SER A 385 24.79 8.03 -1.05
CA SER A 385 25.67 7.90 0.12
C SER A 385 24.93 7.35 1.33
N ARG A 386 23.68 7.76 1.56
CA ARG A 386 22.80 7.20 2.60
C ARG A 386 22.47 5.73 2.31
N LEU A 387 22.12 5.40 1.06
CA LEU A 387 21.80 4.02 0.67
C LEU A 387 22.98 3.08 0.86
N LYS A 388 24.22 3.51 0.56
CA LYS A 388 25.43 2.71 0.81
C LYS A 388 25.61 2.38 2.30
N ARG A 389 25.37 3.36 3.19
CA ARG A 389 25.44 3.13 4.64
C ARG A 389 24.38 2.12 5.10
N ASN A 390 23.16 2.25 4.60
CA ASN A 390 22.08 1.30 4.91
C ASN A 390 22.32 -0.09 4.28
N ALA A 391 22.92 -0.17 3.10
CA ALA A 391 23.28 -1.44 2.47
C ALA A 391 24.28 -2.23 3.32
N LEU A 392 25.24 -1.52 3.94
CA LEU A 392 26.20 -2.12 4.86
C LEU A 392 25.51 -2.69 6.10
N SER A 393 24.57 -1.97 6.71
CA SER A 393 23.82 -2.51 7.86
C SER A 393 22.97 -3.74 7.48
N ILE A 394 22.29 -3.70 6.33
CA ILE A 394 21.55 -4.87 5.80
C ILE A 394 22.49 -6.06 5.60
N SER A 395 23.69 -5.84 5.07
CA SER A 395 24.64 -6.93 4.78
C SER A 395 25.18 -7.61 6.04
N LYS A 396 25.33 -6.86 7.14
CA LYS A 396 25.80 -7.39 8.43
C LYS A 396 24.75 -8.24 9.14
N ASN A 397 23.48 -7.92 8.97
CA ASN A 397 22.39 -8.61 9.66
C ASN A 397 21.98 -9.91 8.95
N LYS A 398 21.59 -10.91 9.76
CA LYS A 398 21.09 -12.20 9.29
C LYS A 398 19.84 -12.00 8.41
N PRO A 399 19.70 -12.70 7.27
CA PRO A 399 18.47 -12.65 6.49
C PRO A 399 17.26 -13.13 7.31
N ALA A 400 16.11 -12.50 7.09
CA ALA A 400 14.81 -12.99 7.55
C ALA A 400 14.49 -14.38 6.98
N LYS A 401 13.44 -15.01 7.50
CA LYS A 401 12.98 -16.30 6.97
C LYS A 401 12.26 -16.08 5.64
N LEU A 402 12.73 -16.79 4.60
CA LEU A 402 12.28 -16.61 3.22
C LEU A 402 11.28 -17.68 2.75
N ASN A 403 11.32 -18.86 3.37
CA ASN A 403 10.43 -19.98 3.03
C ASN A 403 9.60 -20.38 4.25
N PRO A 404 8.34 -20.81 4.06
CA PRO A 404 7.53 -21.41 5.11
C PRO A 404 8.25 -22.56 5.82
N LEU A 405 7.86 -22.83 7.07
CA LEU A 405 8.37 -23.99 7.79
C LEU A 405 7.82 -25.28 7.17
N THR A 406 8.63 -26.34 7.15
CA THR A 406 8.16 -27.64 6.68
C THR A 406 7.20 -28.26 7.71
N LYS A 407 6.35 -29.18 7.26
CA LYS A 407 5.42 -29.89 8.14
C LYS A 407 6.11 -30.49 9.36
N GLY A 408 5.58 -30.18 10.55
CA GLY A 408 6.07 -30.72 11.82
C GLY A 408 7.51 -30.31 12.16
N TRP A 409 8.05 -29.24 11.57
CA TRP A 409 9.42 -28.76 11.82
C TRP A 409 9.71 -28.52 13.30
N TRP A 410 8.76 -27.94 14.02
CA TRP A 410 8.87 -27.63 15.45
C TRP A 410 8.97 -28.88 16.34
N ARG A 411 8.42 -30.03 15.91
CA ARG A 411 8.50 -31.29 16.67
C ARG A 411 9.91 -31.88 16.72
N LYS A 412 10.80 -31.46 15.81
CA LYS A 412 12.16 -32.00 15.66
C LYS A 412 13.21 -31.21 16.43
N ARG A 413 12.84 -30.16 17.16
CA ARG A 413 13.78 -29.26 17.85
C ARG A 413 13.40 -29.11 19.33
N PRO A 414 14.39 -29.11 20.25
CA PRO A 414 14.12 -28.88 21.66
C PRO A 414 13.49 -27.50 21.87
N LYS A 415 12.64 -27.36 22.90
CA LYS A 415 12.16 -26.05 23.34
C LYS A 415 13.32 -25.37 24.07
N GLU A 416 13.61 -24.10 23.75
CA GLU A 416 14.70 -23.36 24.40
C GLU A 416 14.30 -22.89 25.81
N ASP A 417 13.03 -22.55 26.03
CA ASP A 417 12.49 -22.13 27.34
C ASP A 417 11.20 -22.91 27.65
N GLU A 418 11.14 -23.53 28.83
CA GLU A 418 9.91 -24.04 29.45
C GLU A 418 9.37 -23.02 30.46
N SER A 419 9.23 -21.75 30.05
CA SER A 419 8.52 -20.77 30.86
C SER A 419 7.02 -21.09 30.85
N GLU A 420 6.41 -21.23 32.03
CA GLU A 420 4.95 -21.37 32.16
C GLU A 420 4.20 -20.09 31.75
N ILE A 421 4.91 -18.96 31.72
CA ILE A 421 4.37 -17.64 31.37
C ILE A 421 4.34 -17.50 29.84
N PRO A 422 3.19 -17.09 29.26
CA PRO A 422 3.09 -16.85 27.82
C PRO A 422 4.08 -15.83 27.28
N ILE A 423 4.64 -16.05 26.09
CA ILE A 423 5.69 -15.17 25.54
C ILE A 423 5.27 -13.69 25.42
N LEU A 424 4.03 -13.39 25.05
CA LEU A 424 3.59 -11.98 24.97
C LEU A 424 3.56 -11.32 26.34
N GLU A 425 3.27 -12.08 27.40
CA GLU A 425 3.32 -11.56 28.77
C GLU A 425 4.76 -11.36 29.22
N GLN A 426 5.68 -12.25 28.83
CA GLN A 426 7.10 -12.08 29.10
C GLN A 426 7.70 -10.85 28.40
N LEU A 427 7.32 -10.58 27.14
CA LEU A 427 7.89 -9.49 26.34
C LEU A 427 7.24 -8.12 26.60
N ILE A 428 5.93 -8.09 26.91
CA ILE A 428 5.15 -6.85 27.03
C ILE A 428 4.63 -6.62 28.45
N GLY A 429 4.39 -7.70 29.19
CA GLY A 429 3.62 -7.71 30.43
C GLY A 429 2.12 -8.00 30.22
N PRO A 430 1.31 -7.93 31.29
CA PRO A 430 -0.11 -8.30 31.27
C PRO A 430 -0.97 -7.42 30.34
N VAL A 431 -0.44 -6.27 29.90
CA VAL A 431 -1.11 -5.35 28.96
C VAL A 431 -1.45 -6.04 27.63
N ALA A 432 -0.65 -7.04 27.22
CA ALA A 432 -0.90 -7.80 25.99
C ALA A 432 -2.23 -8.59 26.00
N TYR A 433 -2.85 -8.79 27.17
CA TYR A 433 -4.07 -9.59 27.34
C TYR A 433 -5.29 -8.77 27.76
N ARG A 434 -5.18 -7.44 27.79
CA ARG A 434 -6.28 -6.55 28.18
C ARG A 434 -7.53 -6.82 27.35
N GLY A 435 -8.64 -7.14 28.02
CA GLY A 435 -9.93 -7.39 27.40
C GLY A 435 -10.10 -8.77 26.73
N ARG A 436 -9.05 -9.62 26.72
CA ARG A 436 -9.09 -10.90 26.01
C ARG A 436 -10.05 -11.91 26.65
N GLN A 437 -10.06 -12.00 27.97
CA GLN A 437 -10.98 -12.90 28.67
C GLN A 437 -12.44 -12.54 28.35
N THR A 438 -12.78 -11.25 28.38
CA THR A 438 -14.11 -10.75 27.99
C THR A 438 -14.44 -11.06 26.53
N MET A 439 -13.48 -10.90 25.61
CA MET A 439 -13.64 -11.23 24.20
C MET A 439 -13.92 -12.73 23.99
N LEU A 440 -13.12 -13.59 24.64
CA LEU A 440 -13.29 -15.04 24.57
C LEU A 440 -14.66 -15.45 25.12
N MET A 441 -15.05 -14.92 26.29
CA MET A 441 -16.38 -15.15 26.86
C MET A 441 -17.50 -14.70 25.93
N LYS A 442 -17.39 -13.52 25.29
CA LYS A 442 -18.39 -13.04 24.33
C LYS A 442 -18.49 -13.94 23.10
N LYS A 443 -17.38 -14.46 22.59
CA LYS A 443 -17.39 -15.36 21.44
C LYS A 443 -17.97 -16.74 21.77
N THR A 444 -17.72 -17.25 22.97
CA THR A 444 -18.29 -18.55 23.41
C THR A 444 -19.76 -18.45 23.81
N THR A 445 -20.19 -17.34 24.41
CA THR A 445 -21.58 -17.12 24.85
C THR A 445 -22.48 -16.50 23.78
N GLY A 446 -21.91 -15.71 22.85
CA GLY A 446 -22.62 -14.93 21.83
C GLY A 446 -23.20 -15.73 20.67
N PHE A 447 -22.93 -17.04 20.57
CA PHE A 447 -23.57 -17.92 19.59
C PHE A 447 -25.10 -18.07 19.79
N ARG A 448 -25.68 -17.50 20.86
CA ARG A 448 -27.12 -17.60 21.17
C ARG A 448 -27.96 -16.36 20.89
N GLN A 449 -27.40 -15.25 20.42
CA GLN A 449 -28.19 -14.05 20.08
C GLN A 449 -27.77 -13.50 18.71
N ALA A 450 -28.46 -13.97 17.67
CA ALA A 450 -28.48 -13.23 16.40
C ALA A 450 -29.18 -11.88 16.65
N PRO A 451 -28.64 -10.75 16.17
CA PRO A 451 -29.32 -9.48 16.29
C PRO A 451 -30.53 -9.49 15.35
N THR A 452 -31.73 -9.65 15.90
CA THR A 452 -33.02 -9.47 15.22
C THR A 452 -33.35 -7.98 15.09
N GLY A 453 -32.44 -7.20 14.51
CA GLY A 453 -32.62 -5.77 14.26
C GLY A 453 -32.63 -5.49 12.76
N LYS A 454 -33.65 -4.77 12.27
CA LYS A 454 -33.65 -4.22 10.91
C LYS A 454 -32.37 -3.39 10.70
N LEU A 455 -31.75 -3.52 9.52
CA LEU A 455 -30.68 -2.63 9.09
C LEU A 455 -31.19 -1.19 9.10
N ASN A 456 -30.70 -0.38 10.04
CA ASN A 456 -30.96 1.06 10.04
C ASN A 456 -30.14 1.69 8.91
N LEU A 457 -30.79 1.91 7.75
CA LEU A 457 -30.31 2.75 6.65
C LEU A 457 -30.43 4.23 7.01
N ASN A 458 -29.88 4.63 8.17
CA ASN A 458 -29.90 6.04 8.48
C ASN A 458 -28.80 6.75 7.68
N PRO A 459 -29.08 7.93 7.08
CA PRO A 459 -28.09 8.69 6.33
C PRO A 459 -26.88 9.05 7.21
N VAL A 460 -25.70 9.16 6.60
CA VAL A 460 -24.38 9.32 7.26
C VAL A 460 -24.39 10.41 8.34
N GLY A 461 -25.13 11.51 8.14
CA GLY A 461 -25.27 12.61 9.10
C GLY A 461 -25.96 12.28 10.43
N SER A 462 -26.56 11.09 10.57
CA SER A 462 -27.26 10.63 11.78
C SER A 462 -26.44 9.65 12.63
N HIS A 463 -25.25 9.26 12.18
CA HIS A 463 -24.38 8.34 12.91
C HIS A 463 -23.59 9.08 13.98
N ASP A 464 -23.60 8.56 15.23
CA ASP A 464 -22.70 9.05 16.27
C ASP A 464 -21.28 8.53 15.99
N PHE A 465 -20.42 9.46 15.56
CA PHE A 465 -19.05 9.18 15.16
C PHE A 465 -18.09 9.02 16.35
N LYS A 466 -18.50 9.35 17.59
CA LYS A 466 -17.62 9.31 18.79
C LYS A 466 -17.03 7.93 19.10
N GLY A 467 -17.62 6.85 18.58
CA GLY A 467 -17.13 5.47 18.77
C GLY A 467 -16.38 4.86 17.58
N ARG A 468 -16.28 5.55 16.43
CA ARG A 468 -15.79 4.95 15.17
C ARG A 468 -14.32 5.26 14.83
N ASN A 469 -13.62 6.05 15.65
CA ASN A 469 -12.22 6.46 15.45
C ASN A 469 -11.93 6.96 14.01
N VAL A 470 -12.87 7.73 13.45
CA VAL A 470 -12.71 8.35 12.12
C VAL A 470 -11.71 9.50 12.22
N PRO A 471 -10.66 9.55 11.37
CA PRO A 471 -9.74 10.69 11.32
C PRO A 471 -10.49 11.97 10.97
N ARG A 472 -10.27 13.04 11.74
CA ARG A 472 -10.90 14.35 11.53
C ARG A 472 -9.87 15.46 11.59
N ASN A 473 -10.08 16.49 10.78
CA ASN A 473 -9.34 17.74 10.85
C ASN A 473 -9.70 18.46 12.16
N THR A 474 -8.70 19.06 12.81
CA THR A 474 -8.87 19.83 14.05
C THR A 474 -9.33 21.26 13.81
N ARG A 475 -9.30 21.75 12.56
CA ARG A 475 -9.86 23.05 12.19
C ARG A 475 -11.39 23.02 12.18
N THR A 476 -12.01 23.52 13.26
CA THR A 476 -13.42 23.94 13.22
C THR A 476 -13.58 25.00 12.14
N SER A 477 -14.43 24.75 11.15
CA SER A 477 -14.71 25.71 10.08
C SER A 477 -15.20 27.05 10.68
N GLU A 478 -14.68 28.17 10.18
CA GLU A 478 -15.09 29.51 10.62
C GLU A 478 -16.60 29.80 10.40
N ARG A 479 -17.31 28.93 9.67
CA ARG A 479 -18.77 28.96 9.54
C ARG A 479 -19.49 28.76 10.88
N SER A 480 -18.91 28.00 11.81
CA SER A 480 -19.47 27.80 13.16
C SER A 480 -19.57 29.09 13.97
N ALA A 481 -18.70 30.07 13.71
CA ALA A 481 -18.76 31.39 14.36
C ALA A 481 -19.93 32.27 13.89
N ARG A 482 -20.68 31.87 12.85
CA ARG A 482 -21.84 32.61 12.34
C ARG A 482 -23.20 32.11 12.84
N THR A 483 -23.25 31.05 13.64
CA THR A 483 -24.44 30.72 14.43
C THR A 483 -24.55 31.68 15.61
N GLY A 484 -25.13 32.85 15.35
CA GLY A 484 -25.46 33.84 16.37
C GLY A 484 -26.39 33.29 17.46
N PRO A 485 -26.50 33.98 18.60
CA PRO A 485 -27.22 33.49 19.78
C PRO A 485 -28.70 33.21 19.48
N ASN A 486 -29.17 32.06 19.97
CA ASN A 486 -30.55 31.60 19.92
C ASN A 486 -31.55 32.72 20.24
N ARG A 487 -32.45 33.02 19.30
CA ARG A 487 -33.64 33.83 19.57
C ARG A 487 -34.53 33.11 20.58
N PRO A 488 -34.92 33.74 21.71
CA PRO A 488 -35.88 33.16 22.63
C PRO A 488 -37.25 33.04 21.96
N SER A 489 -37.84 31.86 22.09
CA SER A 489 -39.17 31.49 21.60
C SER A 489 -40.25 32.44 22.13
N ARG A 490 -41.02 33.03 21.21
CA ARG A 490 -42.19 33.83 21.55
C ARG A 490 -43.44 33.22 20.92
N ARG A 491 -44.34 32.72 21.76
CA ARG A 491 -45.81 32.66 21.58
C ARG A 491 -46.47 32.53 22.96
N PRO A 492 -47.72 32.98 23.16
CA PRO A 492 -48.57 33.79 22.28
C PRO A 492 -48.31 35.29 22.40
#